data_AF-V9R8Y1-F1
#
_entry.id   AF-V9R8Y1-F1
#
_cell.length_a   1.000
_cell.length_b   1.000
_cell.length_c   1.000
_cell.angle_alpha   90.00
_cell.angle_beta   90.00
_cell.angle_gamma   90.00
#
_symmetry.space_group_name_H-M   'P 1'
#
loop_
_entity.id
_entity.type
_entity.pdbx_description
1 polymer ?
#
loop_
_entity_poly.entity_id
_entity_poly.type
_entity_poly.pdbx_seq_one_letter_code
_entity_poly.pdbx_strand_id
1 'polypeptide(L)'
;MSSFKGLIIRTAGLVMGSLLLIFSLNILMRRCTKKSNYISIAVILLLSIGITAFFKIYGRNENSLTFINIKIYAMLLASALIMFCIANLVLRKESKCHSKFKEQSKKIHSLRVEITNLEIQLNIIKREIEWYFSDLCSDTKICIDIKQEYLLPANKKFYDISFLCKITKFITFGVALLVFLYQSFYSSLNQKFRSVELLMYYTLVSLFLFTFVIDLLTIYYIKENYKSIEEGDNINIFNAELQMKKKLYNTLLKEISKYNRVTVRNWENVNHISALEDHRDKILNILDRI
;
A
#
# COMPACT_ATOMS: atom_id res chain seq x y z
N MET A 1 -27.82 -44.10 -16.67
CA MET A 1 -26.66 -43.19 -16.84
C MET A 1 -27.18 -41.83 -17.28
N SER A 2 -26.97 -40.75 -16.53
CA SER A 2 -27.26 -39.40 -17.04
C SER A 2 -26.31 -39.13 -18.20
N SER A 3 -26.81 -38.67 -19.34
CA SER A 3 -25.95 -38.35 -20.49
C SER A 3 -24.91 -37.30 -20.06
N PHE A 4 -23.68 -37.43 -20.56
CA PHE A 4 -22.58 -36.49 -20.31
C PHE A 4 -23.00 -35.02 -20.58
N LYS A 5 -23.89 -34.81 -21.56
CA LYS A 5 -24.53 -33.52 -21.86
C LYS A 5 -25.39 -32.99 -20.69
N GLY A 6 -26.20 -33.84 -20.07
CA GLY A 6 -27.03 -33.45 -18.91
C GLY A 6 -26.20 -33.10 -17.67
N LEU A 7 -25.06 -33.79 -17.47
CA LEU A 7 -24.12 -33.50 -16.38
C LEU A 7 -23.45 -32.13 -16.56
N ILE A 8 -23.02 -31.80 -17.78
CA ILE A 8 -22.42 -30.49 -18.11
C ILE A 8 -23.41 -29.35 -17.89
N ILE A 9 -24.65 -29.49 -18.36
CA ILE A 9 -25.69 -28.46 -18.23
C ILE A 9 -26.00 -28.18 -16.76
N ARG A 10 -26.15 -29.24 -15.94
CA ARG A 10 -26.42 -29.09 -14.50
C ARG A 10 -25.26 -28.44 -13.75
N THR A 11 -24.02 -28.81 -14.09
CA THR A 11 -22.81 -28.24 -13.46
C THR A 11 -22.65 -26.76 -13.81
N ALA A 12 -22.81 -26.40 -15.09
CA ALA A 12 -22.74 -25.03 -15.54
C ALA A 12 -23.84 -24.16 -14.91
N GLY A 13 -25.08 -24.67 -14.85
CA GLY A 13 -26.21 -23.97 -14.22
C GLY A 13 -25.97 -23.69 -12.73
N LEU A 14 -25.41 -24.64 -11.99
CA LEU A 14 -25.09 -24.45 -10.56
C LEU A 14 -23.98 -23.42 -10.35
N VAL A 15 -22.88 -23.54 -11.10
CA VAL A 15 -21.76 -22.59 -11.02
C VAL A 15 -22.23 -21.18 -11.36
N MET A 16 -22.97 -21.02 -12.46
CA MET A 16 -23.50 -19.72 -12.88
C MET A 16 -24.51 -19.15 -11.88
N GLY A 17 -25.43 -19.98 -11.37
CA GLY A 17 -26.42 -19.57 -10.38
C GLY A 17 -25.79 -19.10 -9.06
N SER A 18 -24.79 -19.83 -8.55
CA SER A 18 -24.07 -19.41 -7.34
C SER A 18 -23.27 -18.13 -7.54
N LEU A 19 -22.60 -17.97 -8.68
CA LEU A 19 -21.89 -16.72 -9.02
C LEU A 19 -22.84 -15.53 -9.12
N LEU A 20 -24.00 -15.70 -9.75
CA LEU A 20 -25.04 -14.67 -9.87
C LEU A 20 -25.62 -14.29 -8.51
N LEU A 21 -25.84 -15.25 -7.61
CA LEU A 21 -26.28 -14.99 -6.23
C LEU A 21 -25.25 -14.15 -5.47
N ILE A 22 -23.96 -14.50 -5.54
CA ILE A 22 -22.87 -13.73 -4.93
C ILE A 22 -22.87 -12.29 -5.47
N PHE A 23 -22.99 -12.13 -6.79
CA PHE A 23 -22.98 -10.82 -7.42
C PHE A 23 -24.20 -9.97 -7.04
N SER A 24 -25.39 -10.58 -6.99
CA SER A 24 -26.65 -9.91 -6.67
C SER A 24 -26.69 -9.43 -5.22
N LEU A 25 -26.27 -10.29 -4.28
CA LEU A 25 -26.10 -9.90 -2.88
C LEU A 25 -25.07 -8.78 -2.74
N ASN A 26 -23.99 -8.80 -3.54
CA ASN A 26 -22.93 -7.80 -3.46
C ASN A 26 -23.45 -6.42 -3.87
N ILE A 27 -24.24 -6.37 -4.94
CA ILE A 27 -24.89 -5.14 -5.39
C ILE A 27 -25.88 -4.64 -4.34
N LEU A 28 -26.70 -5.53 -3.78
CA LEU A 28 -27.70 -5.18 -2.78
C LEU A 28 -27.06 -4.56 -1.54
N MET A 29 -26.04 -5.21 -0.98
CA MET A 29 -25.29 -4.71 0.19
C MET A 29 -24.58 -3.39 -0.08
N ARG A 30 -24.06 -3.20 -1.30
CA ARG A 30 -23.46 -1.93 -1.71
C ARG A 30 -24.46 -0.77 -1.78
N ARG A 31 -25.75 -1.07 -2.00
CA ARG A 31 -26.85 -0.08 -1.94
C ARG A 31 -27.33 0.16 -0.51
N CYS A 32 -27.18 -0.79 0.40
CA CYS A 32 -27.81 -0.77 1.73
C CYS A 32 -27.03 -0.11 2.90
N THR A 33 -25.79 0.41 2.75
CA THR A 33 -25.20 1.56 3.52
C THR A 33 -23.66 1.50 3.67
N LYS A 34 -23.03 2.66 3.94
CA LYS A 34 -21.58 2.82 4.22
C LYS A 34 -21.10 2.35 5.60
N LYS A 35 -22.00 2.13 6.57
CA LYS A 35 -21.66 1.77 7.97
C LYS A 35 -22.06 0.35 8.38
N SER A 36 -22.99 -0.33 7.68
CA SER A 36 -23.49 -1.65 8.11
C SER A 36 -22.75 -2.87 7.51
N ASN A 37 -21.76 -2.67 6.63
CA ASN A 37 -21.09 -3.78 5.95
C ASN A 37 -20.50 -4.83 6.90
N TYR A 38 -19.91 -4.43 8.03
CA TYR A 38 -19.33 -5.39 8.98
C TYR A 38 -20.39 -6.21 9.71
N ILE A 39 -21.48 -5.58 10.15
CA ILE A 39 -22.59 -6.25 10.81
C ILE A 39 -23.23 -7.25 9.85
N SER A 40 -23.45 -6.83 8.60
CA SER A 40 -24.01 -7.71 7.59
C SER A 40 -23.07 -8.86 7.19
N ILE A 41 -21.76 -8.63 7.10
CA ILE A 41 -20.75 -9.69 6.92
C ILE A 41 -20.82 -10.69 8.09
N ALA A 42 -20.93 -10.21 9.33
CA ALA A 42 -21.01 -11.07 10.51
C ALA A 42 -22.29 -11.93 10.50
N VAL A 43 -23.44 -11.35 10.16
CA VAL A 43 -24.72 -12.09 10.03
C VAL A 43 -24.62 -13.17 8.94
N ILE A 44 -24.03 -12.84 7.80
CA ILE A 44 -23.89 -13.79 6.68
C ILE A 44 -22.88 -14.90 7.01
N LEU A 45 -21.81 -14.57 7.74
CA LEU A 45 -20.86 -15.55 8.27
C LEU A 45 -21.54 -16.52 9.25
N LEU A 46 -22.34 -16.00 10.18
CA LEU A 46 -23.11 -16.80 11.14
C LEU A 46 -24.10 -17.72 10.42
N LEU A 47 -24.79 -17.22 9.38
CA LEU A 47 -25.68 -18.03 8.55
C LEU A 47 -24.92 -19.17 7.86
N SER A 48 -23.76 -18.88 7.26
CA SER A 48 -22.90 -19.88 6.61
C SER A 48 -22.43 -20.98 7.58
N ILE A 49 -21.96 -20.58 8.76
CA ILE A 49 -21.52 -21.52 9.81
C ILE A 49 -22.70 -22.33 10.33
N GLY A 50 -23.86 -21.70 10.54
CA GLY A 50 -25.09 -22.35 10.99
C GLY A 50 -25.58 -23.43 10.03
N ILE A 51 -25.59 -23.16 8.72
CA ILE A 51 -25.92 -24.16 7.70
C ILE A 51 -24.97 -25.36 7.80
N THR A 52 -23.66 -25.09 7.87
CA THR A 52 -22.64 -26.15 7.93
C THR A 52 -22.76 -27.00 9.20
N ALA A 53 -23.00 -26.37 10.36
CA ALA A 53 -23.17 -27.05 11.64
C ALA A 53 -24.44 -27.92 11.65
N PHE A 54 -25.55 -27.40 11.13
CA PHE A 54 -26.82 -28.15 11.01
C PHE A 54 -26.64 -29.46 10.23
N PHE A 55 -26.04 -29.40 9.03
CA PHE A 55 -25.82 -30.59 8.20
C PHE A 55 -24.73 -31.54 8.72
N LYS A 56 -23.82 -31.06 9.57
CA LYS A 56 -22.83 -31.89 10.27
C LYS A 56 -23.45 -32.68 11.43
N ILE A 57 -24.39 -32.07 12.16
CA ILE A 57 -25.03 -32.67 13.35
C ILE A 57 -26.20 -33.57 12.94
N TYR A 58 -27.15 -33.03 12.17
CA TYR A 58 -28.40 -33.72 11.84
C TYR A 58 -28.32 -34.53 10.54
N GLY A 59 -27.42 -34.16 9.63
CA GLY A 59 -27.28 -34.81 8.33
C GLY A 59 -26.31 -36.00 8.27
N ARG A 60 -25.93 -36.59 9.41
CA ARG A 60 -24.93 -37.67 9.49
C ARG A 60 -25.51 -39.05 9.15
N ASN A 61 -26.80 -39.28 9.36
CA ASN A 61 -27.43 -40.60 9.28
C ASN A 61 -28.46 -40.76 8.16
N GLU A 62 -28.74 -39.71 7.38
CA GLU A 62 -29.71 -39.76 6.29
C GLU A 62 -29.04 -40.01 4.92
N ASN A 63 -29.35 -41.16 4.32
CA ASN A 63 -28.77 -41.62 3.05
C ASN A 63 -29.73 -41.49 1.86
N SER A 64 -30.89 -40.85 2.02
CA SER A 64 -31.82 -40.66 0.90
C SER A 64 -31.20 -39.77 -0.17
N LEU A 65 -31.43 -40.10 -1.45
CA LEU A 65 -30.88 -39.34 -2.58
C LEU A 65 -31.29 -37.87 -2.54
N THR A 66 -32.52 -37.59 -2.12
CA THR A 66 -33.08 -36.24 -1.96
C THR A 66 -32.33 -35.46 -0.88
N PHE A 67 -32.05 -36.09 0.27
CA PHE A 67 -31.34 -35.46 1.37
C PHE A 67 -29.86 -35.19 1.02
N ILE A 68 -29.20 -36.09 0.29
CA ILE A 68 -27.83 -35.88 -0.21
C ILE A 68 -27.76 -34.66 -1.13
N ASN A 69 -28.72 -34.51 -2.05
CA ASN A 69 -28.77 -33.34 -2.94
C ASN A 69 -29.00 -32.04 -2.16
N ILE A 70 -29.92 -32.03 -1.18
CA ILE A 70 -30.17 -30.86 -0.32
C ILE A 70 -28.91 -30.48 0.46
N LYS A 71 -28.19 -31.46 1.01
CA LYS A 71 -26.94 -31.25 1.75
C LYS A 71 -25.83 -30.64 0.87
N ILE A 72 -25.69 -31.12 -0.36
CA ILE A 72 -24.74 -30.56 -1.34
C ILE A 72 -25.10 -29.11 -1.66
N TYR A 73 -26.37 -28.81 -1.98
CA TYR A 73 -26.79 -27.44 -2.30
C TYR A 73 -26.64 -26.49 -1.13
N ALA A 74 -26.95 -26.94 0.09
CA ALA A 74 -26.78 -26.14 1.29
C ALA A 74 -25.31 -25.83 1.58
N MET A 75 -24.40 -26.77 1.34
CA MET A 75 -22.96 -26.55 1.54
C MET A 75 -22.35 -25.66 0.46
N LEU A 76 -22.83 -25.76 -0.79
CA LEU A 76 -22.49 -24.80 -1.84
C LEU A 76 -23.03 -23.40 -1.51
N LEU A 77 -24.24 -23.30 -0.96
CA LEU A 77 -24.79 -22.04 -0.46
C LEU A 77 -23.93 -21.47 0.67
N ALA A 78 -23.57 -22.28 1.68
CA ALA A 78 -22.69 -21.85 2.76
C ALA A 78 -21.34 -21.33 2.25
N SER A 79 -20.76 -22.02 1.25
CA SER A 79 -19.49 -21.64 0.61
C SER A 79 -19.63 -20.36 -0.23
N ALA A 80 -20.75 -20.19 -0.93
CA ALA A 80 -21.08 -18.97 -1.66
C ALA A 80 -21.25 -17.77 -0.73
N LEU A 81 -21.82 -17.96 0.46
CA LEU A 81 -21.92 -16.92 1.49
C LEU A 81 -20.53 -16.50 2.02
N ILE A 82 -19.60 -17.43 2.20
CA ILE A 82 -18.20 -17.09 2.55
C ILE A 82 -17.53 -16.32 1.41
N MET A 83 -17.67 -16.79 0.17
CA MET A 83 -17.13 -16.10 -1.01
C MET A 83 -17.69 -14.69 -1.17
N PHE A 84 -18.97 -14.51 -0.86
CA PHE A 84 -19.61 -13.22 -0.79
C PHE A 84 -18.97 -12.31 0.28
N CYS A 85 -18.69 -12.82 1.47
CA CYS A 85 -17.98 -12.06 2.51
C CYS A 85 -16.57 -11.65 2.06
N ILE A 86 -15.81 -12.56 1.43
CA ILE A 86 -14.47 -12.26 0.87
C ILE A 86 -14.58 -11.17 -0.20
N ALA A 87 -15.52 -11.31 -1.15
CA ALA A 87 -15.71 -10.35 -2.23
C ALA A 87 -16.03 -8.94 -1.69
N ASN A 88 -16.82 -8.82 -0.62
CA ASN A 88 -17.12 -7.52 -0.01
C ASN A 88 -15.90 -6.86 0.65
N LEU A 89 -15.02 -7.65 1.28
CA LEU A 89 -13.77 -7.12 1.85
C LEU A 89 -12.82 -6.62 0.75
N VAL A 90 -12.79 -7.32 -0.39
CA VAL A 90 -11.95 -6.98 -1.55
C VAL A 90 -12.49 -5.75 -2.29
N LEU A 91 -13.81 -5.70 -2.53
CA LEU A 91 -14.47 -4.62 -3.28
C LEU A 91 -14.83 -3.40 -2.42
N ARG A 92 -14.41 -3.41 -1.16
CA ARG A 92 -14.65 -2.33 -0.23
C ARG A 92 -14.07 -1.03 -0.79
N LYS A 93 -14.92 0.00 -0.84
CA LYS A 93 -14.48 1.33 -1.26
C LYS A 93 -13.52 1.91 -0.22
N GLU A 94 -12.42 2.48 -0.71
CA GLU A 94 -11.50 3.26 0.12
C GLU A 94 -12.26 4.40 0.81
N SER A 95 -11.93 4.65 2.07
CA SER A 95 -12.52 5.76 2.83
C SER A 95 -11.86 7.09 2.43
N LYS A 96 -12.55 8.21 2.64
CA LYS A 96 -11.97 9.56 2.39
C LYS A 96 -10.70 9.82 3.24
N CYS A 97 -10.63 9.24 4.43
CA CYS A 97 -9.44 9.32 5.29
C CYS A 97 -8.26 8.57 4.66
N HIS A 98 -8.51 7.42 4.05
CA HIS A 98 -7.52 6.62 3.35
C HIS A 98 -6.89 7.38 2.17
N SER A 99 -7.70 8.01 1.33
CA SER A 99 -7.21 8.78 0.19
C SER A 99 -6.36 9.98 0.63
N LYS A 100 -6.79 10.69 1.68
CA LYS A 100 -6.03 11.82 2.25
C LYS A 100 -4.69 11.37 2.87
N PHE A 101 -4.70 10.28 3.65
CA PHE A 101 -3.48 9.72 4.23
C PHE A 101 -2.45 9.34 3.16
N LYS A 102 -2.90 8.75 2.05
CA LYS A 102 -2.05 8.39 0.91
C LYS A 102 -1.41 9.62 0.25
N GLU A 103 -2.20 10.65 0.00
CA GLU A 103 -1.71 11.91 -0.59
C GLU A 103 -0.67 12.59 0.30
N GLN A 104 -0.95 12.65 1.61
CA GLN A 104 -0.03 13.20 2.61
C GLN A 104 1.27 12.39 2.69
N SER A 105 1.17 11.06 2.78
CA SER A 105 2.34 10.18 2.84
C SER A 105 3.22 10.30 1.58
N LYS A 106 2.59 10.46 0.40
CA LYS A 106 3.30 10.73 -0.85
C LYS A 106 4.04 12.07 -0.79
N LYS A 107 3.40 13.12 -0.25
CA LYS A 107 4.02 14.44 -0.07
C LYS A 107 5.20 14.38 0.91
N ILE A 108 5.05 13.73 2.06
CA ILE A 108 6.14 13.52 3.03
C ILE A 108 7.31 12.79 2.40
N HIS A 109 7.04 11.72 1.62
CA HIS A 109 8.09 10.99 0.93
C HIS A 109 8.85 11.87 -0.07
N SER A 110 8.13 12.66 -0.87
CA SER A 110 8.73 13.62 -1.81
C SER A 110 9.61 14.64 -1.09
N LEU A 111 9.10 15.23 0.00
CA LEU A 111 9.86 16.21 0.80
C LEU A 111 11.12 15.59 1.39
N ARG A 112 11.04 14.35 1.90
CA ARG A 112 12.20 13.64 2.44
C ARG A 112 13.27 13.41 1.37
N VAL A 113 12.89 13.04 0.15
CA VAL A 113 13.83 12.89 -0.96
C VAL A 113 14.48 14.23 -1.32
N GLU A 114 13.71 15.32 -1.39
CA GLU A 114 14.27 16.66 -1.63
C GLU A 114 15.26 17.10 -0.54
N ILE A 115 14.91 16.90 0.73
CA ILE A 115 15.77 17.22 1.88
C ILE A 115 17.06 16.41 1.81
N THR A 116 16.96 15.09 1.60
CA THR A 116 18.13 14.20 1.52
C THR A 116 19.04 14.60 0.36
N ASN A 117 18.46 14.95 -0.79
CA ASN A 117 19.24 15.42 -1.94
C ASN A 117 19.96 16.73 -1.63
N LEU A 118 19.30 17.69 -0.96
CA LEU A 118 19.96 18.93 -0.53
C LEU A 118 21.08 18.68 0.47
N GLU A 119 20.90 17.73 1.40
CA GLU A 119 21.97 17.33 2.32
C GLU A 119 23.17 16.75 1.59
N ILE A 120 22.94 15.86 0.62
CA ILE A 120 24.00 15.30 -0.23
C ILE A 120 24.73 16.44 -0.96
N GLN A 121 23.99 17.37 -1.57
CA GLN A 121 24.58 18.50 -2.28
C GLN A 121 25.42 19.40 -1.36
N LEU A 122 24.88 19.75 -0.18
CA LEU A 122 25.58 20.57 0.81
C LEU A 122 26.86 19.87 1.32
N ASN A 123 26.81 18.57 1.56
CA ASN A 123 27.97 17.80 2.00
C ASN A 123 29.05 17.69 0.91
N ILE A 124 28.66 17.51 -0.36
CA ILE A 124 29.61 17.54 -1.47
C ILE A 124 30.29 18.91 -1.55
N ILE A 125 29.51 20.00 -1.50
CA ILE A 125 30.05 21.36 -1.54
C ILE A 125 31.00 21.61 -0.37
N LYS A 126 30.63 21.21 0.84
CA LYS A 126 31.46 21.34 2.04
C LYS A 126 32.83 20.69 1.82
N ARG A 127 32.84 19.44 1.34
CA ARG A 127 34.07 18.71 1.06
C ARG A 127 34.93 19.38 -0.02
N GLU A 128 34.34 19.86 -1.10
CA GLU A 128 35.08 20.55 -2.18
C GLU A 128 35.72 21.85 -1.67
N ILE A 129 35.03 22.61 -0.81
CA ILE A 129 35.55 23.85 -0.25
C ILE A 129 36.64 23.58 0.79
N GLU A 130 36.45 22.60 1.66
CA GLU A 130 37.48 22.19 2.63
C GLU A 130 38.74 21.73 1.89
N TRP A 131 38.57 20.98 0.79
CA TRP A 131 39.69 20.56 -0.04
C TRP A 131 40.39 21.76 -0.70
N TYR A 132 39.63 22.71 -1.24
CA TYR A 132 40.18 23.95 -1.81
C TYR A 132 40.96 24.79 -0.78
N PHE A 133 40.42 25.02 0.41
CA PHE A 133 41.08 25.83 1.46
C PHE A 133 42.22 25.12 2.19
N SER A 134 42.38 23.81 2.00
CA SER A 134 43.51 23.04 2.54
C SER A 134 44.78 23.13 1.68
N ASP A 135 44.78 23.92 0.61
CA ASP A 135 45.85 24.03 -0.40
C ASP A 135 46.22 22.69 -1.08
N LEU A 136 45.39 21.66 -0.90
CA LEU A 136 45.53 20.35 -1.54
C LEU A 136 44.93 20.32 -2.95
N CYS A 137 44.32 21.42 -3.40
CA CYS A 137 43.76 21.59 -4.73
C CYS A 137 44.55 22.66 -5.49
N SER A 138 44.95 22.37 -6.72
CA SER A 138 45.68 23.30 -7.59
C SER A 138 44.78 24.30 -8.32
N ASP A 139 43.47 24.27 -8.07
CA ASP A 139 42.50 25.13 -8.74
C ASP A 139 42.62 26.59 -8.27
N THR A 140 42.41 27.53 -9.19
CA THR A 140 42.43 28.97 -8.88
C THR A 140 41.10 29.50 -8.35
N LYS A 141 40.07 28.65 -8.26
CA LYS A 141 38.71 28.97 -7.80
C LYS A 141 38.04 27.73 -7.22
N ILE A 142 37.01 27.94 -6.40
CA ILE A 142 36.18 26.85 -5.89
C ILE A 142 35.31 26.31 -7.04
N CYS A 143 35.50 25.06 -7.42
CA CYS A 143 34.70 24.38 -8.43
C CYS A 143 33.64 23.49 -7.76
N ILE A 144 32.37 23.66 -8.12
CA ILE A 144 31.27 22.80 -7.67
C ILE A 144 30.61 22.20 -8.90
N ASP A 145 30.80 20.91 -9.13
CA ASP A 145 30.07 20.16 -10.15
C ASP A 145 29.41 18.92 -9.51
N ILE A 146 28.12 19.03 -9.21
CA ILE A 146 27.36 17.93 -8.65
C ILE A 146 26.59 17.26 -9.78
N LYS A 147 27.11 16.10 -10.23
CA LYS A 147 26.42 15.27 -11.21
C LYS A 147 25.11 14.74 -10.63
N GLN A 148 24.07 14.75 -11.46
CA GLN A 148 22.74 14.31 -11.07
C GLN A 148 22.67 12.81 -10.69
N GLU A 149 23.63 12.01 -11.16
CA GLU A 149 23.79 10.60 -10.83
C GLU A 149 24.08 10.35 -9.33
N TYR A 150 24.62 11.34 -8.61
CA TYR A 150 24.89 11.26 -7.18
C TYR A 150 23.66 11.56 -6.31
N LEU A 151 22.56 12.00 -6.92
CA LEU A 151 21.34 12.36 -6.21
C LEU A 151 20.33 11.22 -6.25
N LEU A 152 19.49 11.13 -5.21
CA LEU A 152 18.38 10.19 -5.21
C LEU A 152 17.41 10.56 -6.34
N PRO A 153 16.91 9.55 -7.10
CA PRO A 153 15.97 9.81 -8.17
C PRO A 153 14.68 10.38 -7.61
N ALA A 154 14.23 11.50 -8.19
CA ALA A 154 12.98 12.16 -7.82
C ALA A 154 11.76 11.22 -7.98
N ASN A 155 11.87 10.17 -8.82
CA ASN A 155 10.83 9.20 -9.10
C ASN A 155 10.94 7.90 -8.27
N LYS A 156 11.58 7.91 -7.10
CA LYS A 156 11.65 6.71 -6.24
C LYS A 156 10.22 6.24 -5.92
N LYS A 157 9.95 4.94 -6.14
CA LYS A 157 8.62 4.36 -5.95
C LYS A 157 8.19 4.53 -4.49
N PHE A 158 7.10 5.28 -4.29
CA PHE A 158 6.41 5.36 -3.01
C PHE A 158 5.76 4.01 -2.70
N TYR A 159 6.14 3.40 -1.59
CA TYR A 159 5.51 2.17 -1.10
C TYR A 159 4.21 2.50 -0.38
N ASP A 160 3.09 2.28 -1.08
CA ASP A 160 1.76 2.46 -0.53
C ASP A 160 1.29 1.17 0.16
N ILE A 161 1.20 1.19 1.49
CA ILE A 161 0.66 0.07 2.30
C ILE A 161 -0.74 -0.32 1.79
N SER A 162 -1.52 0.64 1.32
CA SER A 162 -2.85 0.43 0.73
C SER A 162 -2.78 -0.42 -0.54
N PHE A 163 -1.75 -0.19 -1.37
CA PHE A 163 -1.54 -0.94 -2.60
C PHE A 163 -1.12 -2.39 -2.31
N LEU A 164 -0.22 -2.60 -1.34
CA LEU A 164 0.18 -3.94 -0.88
C LEU A 164 -1.03 -4.71 -0.31
N CYS A 165 -1.85 -4.05 0.52
CA CYS A 165 -3.07 -4.62 1.05
C CYS A 165 -4.06 -5.01 -0.07
N LYS A 166 -4.26 -4.13 -1.06
CA LYS A 166 -5.13 -4.40 -2.21
C LYS A 166 -4.65 -5.58 -3.04
N ILE A 167 -3.35 -5.69 -3.32
CA ILE A 167 -2.76 -6.84 -4.00
C ILE A 167 -2.99 -8.11 -3.21
N THR A 168 -2.69 -8.09 -1.92
CA THR A 168 -2.82 -9.27 -1.05
C THR A 168 -4.27 -9.77 -1.03
N LYS A 169 -5.24 -8.87 -0.86
CA LYS A 169 -6.67 -9.20 -0.94
C LYS A 169 -7.07 -9.78 -2.30
N PHE A 170 -6.54 -9.24 -3.40
CA PHE A 170 -6.82 -9.73 -4.74
C PHE A 170 -6.27 -11.14 -4.98
N ILE A 171 -5.05 -11.42 -4.51
CA ILE A 171 -4.45 -12.75 -4.57
C ILE A 171 -5.28 -13.75 -3.74
N THR A 172 -5.63 -13.40 -2.50
CA THR A 172 -6.46 -14.25 -1.64
C THR A 172 -7.83 -14.52 -2.27
N PHE A 173 -8.44 -13.51 -2.91
CA PHE A 173 -9.68 -13.68 -3.64
C PHE A 173 -9.54 -14.65 -4.82
N GLY A 174 -8.46 -14.56 -5.59
CA GLY A 174 -8.17 -15.49 -6.69
C GLY A 174 -8.06 -16.93 -6.20
N VAL A 175 -7.32 -17.16 -5.11
CA VAL A 175 -7.19 -18.48 -4.49
C VAL A 175 -8.55 -18.98 -3.99
N ALA A 176 -9.31 -18.13 -3.29
CA ALA A 176 -10.64 -18.49 -2.78
C ALA A 176 -11.62 -18.84 -3.92
N LEU A 177 -11.57 -18.09 -5.03
CA LEU A 177 -12.39 -18.36 -6.21
C LEU A 177 -12.05 -19.73 -6.83
N LEU A 178 -10.77 -20.07 -6.94
CA LEU A 178 -10.34 -21.38 -7.43
C LEU A 178 -10.86 -22.51 -6.53
N VAL A 179 -10.74 -22.37 -5.21
CA VAL A 179 -11.27 -23.35 -4.24
C VAL A 179 -12.79 -23.50 -4.38
N PHE A 180 -13.51 -22.39 -4.49
CA PHE A 180 -14.98 -22.40 -4.62
C PHE A 180 -15.45 -23.03 -5.93
N LEU A 181 -14.78 -22.72 -7.05
CA LEU A 181 -15.08 -23.33 -8.34
C LEU A 181 -14.79 -24.84 -8.30
N TYR A 182 -13.63 -25.23 -7.76
CA TYR A 182 -13.29 -26.64 -7.60
C TYR A 182 -14.31 -27.38 -6.74
N GLN A 183 -14.77 -26.79 -5.64
CA GLN A 183 -15.85 -27.34 -4.81
C GLN A 183 -17.14 -27.52 -5.61
N SER A 184 -17.54 -26.50 -6.36
CA SER A 184 -18.75 -26.52 -7.17
C SER A 184 -18.72 -27.61 -8.25
N PHE A 185 -17.58 -27.77 -8.94
CA PHE A 185 -17.39 -28.84 -9.92
C PHE A 185 -17.38 -30.23 -9.26
N TYR A 186 -16.62 -30.40 -8.17
CA TYR A 186 -16.49 -31.67 -7.47
C TYR A 186 -17.85 -32.16 -6.93
N SER A 187 -18.61 -31.27 -6.29
CA SER A 187 -19.94 -31.55 -5.75
C SER A 187 -20.95 -31.93 -6.84
N SER A 188 -20.90 -31.24 -7.99
CA SER A 188 -21.78 -31.52 -9.12
C SER A 188 -21.50 -32.89 -9.78
N LEU A 189 -20.21 -33.24 -9.94
CA LEU A 189 -19.79 -34.45 -10.63
C LEU A 189 -19.98 -35.71 -9.78
N ASN A 190 -19.62 -35.65 -8.49
CA ASN A 190 -19.58 -36.85 -7.65
C ASN A 190 -20.90 -37.18 -6.94
N GLN A 191 -21.85 -36.23 -6.84
CA GLN A 191 -23.17 -36.39 -6.21
C GLN A 191 -23.12 -37.11 -4.84
N LYS A 192 -22.01 -36.95 -4.11
CA LYS A 192 -21.76 -37.61 -2.83
C LYS A 192 -21.14 -36.59 -1.88
N PHE A 193 -21.77 -36.44 -0.72
CA PHE A 193 -21.21 -35.61 0.33
C PHE A 193 -20.03 -36.30 1.01
N ARG A 194 -18.83 -35.72 0.91
CA ARG A 194 -17.60 -36.32 1.47
C ARG A 194 -16.77 -35.28 2.25
N SER A 195 -15.81 -35.76 3.03
CA SER A 195 -14.85 -34.94 3.80
C SER A 195 -14.18 -33.83 2.99
N VAL A 196 -14.00 -34.05 1.68
CA VAL A 196 -13.42 -33.10 0.73
C VAL A 196 -14.20 -31.79 0.63
N GLU A 197 -15.54 -31.81 0.61
CA GLU A 197 -16.35 -30.59 0.51
C GLU A 197 -16.30 -29.77 1.80
N LEU A 198 -16.25 -30.46 2.94
CA LEU A 198 -16.07 -29.85 4.25
C LEU A 198 -14.69 -29.19 4.38
N LEU A 199 -13.65 -29.85 3.85
CA LEU A 199 -12.29 -29.33 3.80
C LEU A 199 -12.20 -28.05 2.95
N MET A 200 -12.83 -28.04 1.77
CA MET A 200 -12.87 -26.85 0.92
C MET A 200 -13.61 -25.69 1.59
N TYR A 201 -14.73 -25.97 2.26
CA TYR A 201 -15.43 -24.98 3.07
C TYR A 201 -14.53 -24.37 4.16
N TYR A 202 -13.84 -25.20 4.95
CA TYR A 202 -12.92 -24.68 5.98
C TYR A 202 -11.74 -23.92 5.40
N THR A 203 -11.28 -24.29 4.20
CA THR A 203 -10.25 -23.53 3.46
C THR A 203 -10.78 -22.14 3.10
N LEU A 204 -12.01 -22.03 2.60
CA LEU A 204 -12.65 -20.74 2.32
C LEU A 204 -12.81 -19.88 3.58
N VAL A 205 -13.24 -20.47 4.70
CA VAL A 205 -13.34 -19.76 5.98
C VAL A 205 -11.97 -19.24 6.43
N SER A 206 -10.90 -20.02 6.27
CA SER A 206 -9.54 -19.62 6.62
C SER A 206 -9.05 -18.45 5.75
N LEU A 207 -9.31 -18.51 4.43
CA LEU A 207 -9.00 -17.42 3.50
C LEU A 207 -9.80 -16.14 3.81
N PHE A 208 -11.06 -16.29 4.24
CA PHE A 208 -11.85 -15.18 4.74
C PHE A 208 -11.22 -14.54 5.98
N LEU A 209 -10.87 -15.33 7.00
CA LEU A 209 -10.26 -14.82 8.23
C LEU A 209 -8.95 -14.08 7.94
N PHE A 210 -8.10 -14.65 7.06
CA PHE A 210 -6.87 -13.99 6.62
C PHE A 210 -7.13 -12.65 5.94
N THR A 211 -8.08 -12.60 5.00
CA THR A 211 -8.49 -11.37 4.31
C THR A 211 -9.05 -10.33 5.27
N PHE A 212 -9.83 -10.77 6.27
CA PHE A 212 -10.44 -9.93 7.29
C PHE A 212 -9.38 -9.30 8.21
N VAL A 213 -8.41 -10.09 8.69
CA VAL A 213 -7.31 -9.60 9.52
C VAL A 213 -6.49 -8.56 8.77
N ILE A 214 -6.15 -8.80 7.50
CA ILE A 214 -5.43 -7.82 6.68
C ILE A 214 -6.21 -6.52 6.51
N ASP A 215 -7.53 -6.60 6.23
CA ASP A 215 -8.38 -5.42 6.11
C ASP A 215 -8.39 -4.60 7.41
N LEU A 216 -8.54 -5.28 8.54
CA LEU A 216 -8.68 -4.64 9.85
C LEU A 216 -7.35 -4.04 10.33
N LEU A 217 -6.23 -4.73 10.14
CA LEU A 217 -4.89 -4.20 10.41
C LEU A 217 -4.60 -2.94 9.59
N THR A 218 -4.96 -2.93 8.30
CA THR A 218 -4.76 -1.77 7.43
C THR A 218 -5.58 -0.57 7.90
N ILE A 219 -6.83 -0.79 8.31
CA ILE A 219 -7.71 0.26 8.82
C ILE A 219 -7.20 0.81 10.15
N TYR A 220 -6.75 -0.08 11.05
CA TYR A 220 -6.20 0.30 12.33
C TYR A 220 -4.94 1.16 12.15
N TYR A 221 -3.95 0.67 11.38
CA TYR A 221 -2.71 1.39 11.09
C TYR A 221 -2.98 2.80 10.56
N ILE A 222 -3.94 2.93 9.63
CA ILE A 222 -4.24 4.23 9.04
C ILE A 222 -4.98 5.13 10.00
N LYS A 223 -5.90 4.62 10.80
CA LYS A 223 -6.60 5.42 11.81
C LYS A 223 -5.64 5.95 12.88
N GLU A 224 -4.68 5.13 13.30
CA GLU A 224 -3.67 5.49 14.29
C GLU A 224 -2.71 6.55 13.72
N ASN A 225 -2.09 6.27 12.57
CA ASN A 225 -1.11 7.18 11.97
C ASN A 225 -1.73 8.43 11.33
N TYR A 226 -2.97 8.37 10.85
CA TYR A 226 -3.64 9.55 10.30
C TYR A 226 -3.98 10.56 11.41
N LYS A 227 -4.37 10.12 12.61
CA LYS A 227 -4.65 11.02 13.73
C LYS A 227 -3.43 11.86 14.11
N SER A 228 -2.25 11.24 14.20
CA SER A 228 -0.99 11.95 14.46
C SER A 228 -0.54 12.88 13.32
N ILE A 229 -1.08 12.71 12.11
CA ILE A 229 -0.74 13.54 10.94
C ILE A 229 -1.75 14.67 10.72
N GLU A 230 -3.01 14.50 11.14
CA GLU A 230 -4.06 15.53 11.05
C GLU A 230 -3.75 16.76 11.92
N GLU A 231 -2.87 16.61 12.92
CA GLU A 231 -2.29 17.71 13.69
C GLU A 231 -1.39 18.64 12.83
N GLY A 232 -1.15 18.32 11.55
CA GLY A 232 -0.51 19.23 10.58
C GLY A 232 0.98 19.44 10.76
N ASP A 233 1.53 19.04 11.92
CA ASP A 233 2.91 19.30 12.31
C ASP A 233 3.93 18.66 11.37
N ASN A 234 3.77 17.39 10.99
CA ASN A 234 4.82 16.70 10.24
C ASN A 234 5.11 17.30 8.86
N ILE A 235 4.09 17.68 8.08
CA ILE A 235 4.31 18.30 6.75
C ILE A 235 4.91 19.69 6.90
N ASN A 236 4.48 20.44 7.91
CA ASN A 236 5.00 21.77 8.19
C ASN A 236 6.45 21.73 8.67
N ILE A 237 6.81 20.76 9.50
CA ILE A 237 8.19 20.50 9.95
C ILE A 237 9.09 20.21 8.76
N PHE A 238 8.72 19.25 7.88
CA PHE A 238 9.52 18.94 6.69
C PHE A 238 9.62 20.13 5.73
N ASN A 239 8.56 20.92 5.56
CA ASN A 239 8.62 22.12 4.73
C ASN A 239 9.55 23.20 5.32
N ALA A 240 9.49 23.41 6.64
CA ALA A 240 10.36 24.37 7.33
C ALA A 240 11.83 23.95 7.23
N GLU A 241 12.12 22.66 7.44
CA GLU A 241 13.45 22.09 7.27
C GLU A 241 13.97 22.25 5.84
N LEU A 242 13.13 21.94 4.84
CA LEU A 242 13.46 22.11 3.44
C LEU A 242 13.77 23.58 3.10
N GLN A 243 12.97 24.53 3.60
CA GLN A 243 13.22 25.96 3.39
C GLN A 243 14.51 26.42 4.04
N MET A 244 14.81 25.96 5.25
CA MET A 244 16.05 26.27 5.95
C MET A 244 17.27 25.77 5.16
N LYS A 245 17.27 24.50 4.72
CA LYS A 245 18.36 23.92 3.92
C LYS A 245 18.49 24.58 2.55
N LYS A 246 17.38 24.89 1.86
CA LYS A 246 17.40 25.66 0.59
C LYS A 246 18.01 27.05 0.78
N LYS A 247 17.70 27.74 1.89
CA LYS A 247 18.27 29.06 2.20
C LYS A 247 19.77 28.98 2.44
N LEU A 248 20.24 27.98 3.21
CA LEU A 248 21.66 27.71 3.43
C LEU A 248 22.37 27.45 2.11
N TYR A 249 21.86 26.52 1.30
CA TYR A 249 22.41 26.18 -0.02
C TYR A 249 22.53 27.40 -0.95
N ASN A 250 21.45 28.18 -1.09
CA ASN A 250 21.45 29.35 -1.96
C ASN A 250 22.41 30.45 -1.49
N THR A 251 22.54 30.63 -0.18
CA THR A 251 23.45 31.63 0.41
C THR A 251 24.90 31.18 0.23
N LEU A 252 25.19 29.90 0.43
CA LEU A 252 26.51 29.32 0.21
C LEU A 252 26.96 29.50 -1.25
N LEU A 253 26.14 29.10 -2.23
CA LEU A 253 26.47 29.30 -3.64
C LEU A 253 26.68 30.77 -4.01
N LYS A 254 25.90 31.68 -3.42
CA LYS A 254 26.05 33.12 -3.65
C LYS A 254 27.39 33.63 -3.12
N GLU A 255 27.80 33.25 -1.92
CA GLU A 255 29.08 33.66 -1.35
C GLU A 255 30.26 33.03 -2.09
N ILE A 256 30.17 31.76 -2.51
CA ILE A 256 31.19 31.12 -3.37
C ILE A 256 31.33 31.83 -4.71
N SER A 257 30.21 32.19 -5.34
CA SER A 257 30.24 32.96 -6.59
C SER A 257 30.91 34.31 -6.41
N LYS A 258 30.65 35.00 -5.29
CA LYS A 258 31.33 36.27 -4.97
C LYS A 258 32.82 36.05 -4.72
N TYR A 259 33.19 35.06 -3.92
CA TYR A 259 34.58 34.69 -3.65
C TYR A 259 35.33 34.45 -4.96
N ASN A 260 34.85 33.53 -5.81
CA ASN A 260 35.45 33.21 -7.10
C ASN A 260 35.55 34.42 -8.03
N ARG A 261 34.57 35.35 -8.01
CA ARG A 261 34.64 36.59 -8.81
C ARG A 261 35.75 37.51 -8.35
N VAL A 262 36.08 37.55 -7.06
CA VAL A 262 37.21 38.34 -6.54
C VAL A 262 38.52 37.64 -6.88
N THR A 263 38.61 36.32 -6.71
CA THR A 263 39.83 35.52 -6.97
C THR A 263 40.27 35.58 -8.43
N VAL A 264 39.35 35.43 -9.39
CA VAL A 264 39.68 35.41 -10.83
C VAL A 264 40.13 36.78 -11.36
N ARG A 265 39.83 37.84 -10.62
CA ARG A 265 39.87 39.20 -11.16
C ARG A 265 41.27 39.83 -11.12
N ASN A 266 42.28 39.22 -10.47
CA ASN A 266 43.66 39.70 -10.33
C ASN A 266 43.76 41.20 -9.98
N TRP A 267 43.27 41.60 -8.80
CA TRP A 267 43.38 43.00 -8.34
C TRP A 267 44.35 43.08 -7.16
N GLU A 268 45.45 43.79 -7.35
CA GLU A 268 46.60 43.88 -6.42
C GLU A 268 46.40 44.92 -5.29
N ASN A 269 45.16 45.14 -4.81
CA ASN A 269 44.86 46.20 -3.83
C ASN A 269 44.41 45.62 -2.48
N VAL A 270 44.79 46.27 -1.36
CA VAL A 270 44.50 45.83 0.03
C VAL A 270 43.00 45.58 0.27
N ASN A 271 42.13 46.41 -0.32
CA ASN A 271 40.68 46.27 -0.23
C ASN A 271 40.14 44.96 -0.85
N HIS A 272 40.92 44.29 -1.72
CA HIS A 272 40.55 43.00 -2.30
C HIS A 272 40.87 41.84 -1.37
N ILE A 273 42.01 41.90 -0.68
CA ILE A 273 42.40 40.88 0.30
C ILE A 273 41.36 40.84 1.42
N SER A 274 40.99 42.00 1.96
CA SER A 274 39.96 42.08 3.00
C SER A 274 38.59 41.57 2.52
N ALA A 275 38.20 41.87 1.28
CA ALA A 275 36.94 41.38 0.72
C ALA A 275 36.95 39.84 0.50
N LEU A 276 38.12 39.27 0.18
CA LEU A 276 38.29 37.85 -0.06
C LEU A 276 38.27 37.06 1.26
N GLU A 277 38.91 37.59 2.31
CA GLU A 277 38.81 37.11 3.69
C GLU A 277 37.36 37.18 4.21
N ASP A 278 36.68 38.32 4.02
CA ASP A 278 35.27 38.49 4.39
C ASP A 278 34.33 37.44 3.77
N HIS A 279 34.55 37.10 2.50
CA HIS A 279 33.76 36.08 1.81
C HIS A 279 34.15 34.67 2.25
N ARG A 280 35.44 34.41 2.49
CA ARG A 280 35.93 33.15 3.06
C ARG A 280 35.30 32.88 4.42
N ASP A 281 35.32 33.86 5.32
CA ASP A 281 34.74 33.73 6.67
C ASP A 281 33.22 33.50 6.62
N LYS A 282 32.52 34.15 5.69
CA LYS A 282 31.09 33.90 5.46
C LYS A 282 30.83 32.49 4.96
N ILE A 283 31.68 31.97 4.06
CA ILE A 283 31.58 30.60 3.55
C ILE A 283 31.82 29.61 4.71
N LEU A 284 32.90 29.75 5.47
CA LEU A 284 33.23 28.88 6.61
C LEU A 284 32.10 28.89 7.66
N ASN A 285 31.58 30.06 8.02
CA ASN A 285 30.43 30.20 8.93
C ASN A 285 29.16 29.48 8.44
N ILE A 286 28.97 29.35 7.13
CA ILE A 286 27.85 28.59 6.56
C ILE A 286 28.17 27.08 6.59
N LEU A 287 29.41 26.68 6.32
CA LEU A 287 29.85 25.28 6.36
C LEU A 287 29.79 24.67 7.77
N ASP A 288 30.03 25.45 8.81
CA ASP A 288 29.88 25.02 10.20
C ASP A 288 28.43 24.71 10.59
N ARG A 289 27.46 25.23 9.81
CA ARG A 289 26.02 25.03 10.03
C ARG A 289 25.45 23.86 9.21
N ILE A 290 26.28 23.20 8.40
CA ILE A 290 25.96 22.02 7.59
C ILE A 290 26.42 20.78 8.35
#